data_AF-H1KM26-F1
#
_entry.id   AF-H1KM26-F1
#
_cell.length_a   1.000
_cell.length_b   1.000
_cell.length_c   1.000
_cell.angle_alpha   90.00
_cell.angle_beta   90.00
_cell.angle_gamma   90.00
#
_symmetry.space_group_name_H-M   'P 1'
#
loop_
_entity.id
_entity.type
_entity.pdbx_description
1 polymer ?
#
loop_
_entity_poly.entity_id
_entity_poly.type
_entity_poly.pdbx_seq_one_letter_code
_entity_poly.pdbx_strand_id
1 'polypeptide(L)'
;MTTGVYLFDLASQHARFLATRQATIAGNVANANTPGYKARDVMPFAQVLARTGLDMASTATSHLGTQGTGIPVREAKPTET
;
A
#
# COMPACT_ATOMS: atom_id res chain seq x y z
N MET A 1 16.15 15.18 -3.80
CA MET A 1 16.56 14.16 -4.79
C MET A 1 16.48 12.78 -4.15
N THR A 2 15.34 12.08 -4.19
CA THR A 2 15.20 10.71 -3.61
C THR A 2 14.12 9.85 -4.26
N THR A 3 13.26 10.38 -5.13
CA THR A 3 12.06 9.67 -5.66
C THR A 3 12.38 8.41 -6.49
N GLY A 4 13.53 8.35 -7.18
CA GLY A 4 13.87 7.22 -8.04
C GLY A 4 14.25 5.93 -7.28
N VAL A 5 14.90 6.04 -6.13
CA VAL A 5 15.35 4.87 -5.35
C VAL A 5 14.16 4.12 -4.73
N TYR A 6 13.14 4.87 -4.28
CA TYR A 6 11.94 4.29 -3.67
C TYR A 6 11.06 3.51 -4.66
N LEU A 7 10.98 3.93 -5.94
CA LEU A 7 10.19 3.20 -6.95
C LEU A 7 10.81 1.83 -7.25
N PHE A 8 12.13 1.76 -7.42
CA PHE A 8 12.80 0.50 -7.72
C PHE A 8 12.78 -0.46 -6.53
N ASP A 9 12.84 0.03 -5.30
CA ASP A 9 12.68 -0.82 -4.13
C ASP A 9 11.25 -1.38 -4.04
N LEU A 10 10.22 -0.55 -4.25
CA LEU A 10 8.84 -1.01 -4.30
C LEU A 10 8.62 -2.05 -5.41
N ALA A 11 9.16 -1.81 -6.61
CA ALA A 11 9.10 -2.76 -7.72
C ALA A 11 9.81 -4.09 -7.37
N SER A 12 10.95 -4.01 -6.69
CA SER A 12 11.69 -5.19 -6.21
C SER A 12 10.90 -5.98 -5.17
N GLN A 13 10.24 -5.30 -4.23
CA GLN A 13 9.36 -5.94 -3.25
C GLN A 13 8.16 -6.61 -3.93
N HIS A 14 7.55 -5.97 -4.93
CA HIS A 14 6.46 -6.55 -5.70
C HIS A 14 6.91 -7.78 -6.50
N ALA A 15 8.10 -7.75 -7.12
CA ALA A 15 8.65 -8.90 -7.82
C ALA A 15 8.88 -10.11 -6.89
N ARG A 16 9.41 -9.86 -5.68
CA ARG A 16 9.56 -10.91 -4.65
C ARG A 16 8.20 -11.51 -4.24
N PHE A 17 7.20 -10.65 -4.03
CA PHE A 17 5.84 -11.11 -3.73
C PHE A 17 5.28 -12.03 -4.83
N LEU A 18 5.41 -11.63 -6.11
CA LEU A 18 4.94 -12.44 -7.23
C LEU A 18 5.67 -13.78 -7.32
N ALA A 19 6.97 -13.82 -7.06
CA ALA A 19 7.74 -15.05 -7.03
C ALA A 19 7.24 -16.02 -5.94
N THR A 20 6.95 -15.52 -4.74
CA THR A 20 6.37 -16.34 -3.65
C THR A 20 4.98 -16.86 -4.01
N ARG A 21 4.14 -16.04 -4.62
CA ARG A 21 2.81 -16.47 -5.06
C ARG A 21 2.89 -17.52 -6.16
N GLN A 22 3.80 -17.35 -7.12
CA GLN A 22 4.03 -18.32 -8.19
C GLN A 22 4.43 -19.69 -7.64
N ALA A 23 5.34 -19.74 -6.67
CA ALA A 23 5.73 -20.98 -6.00
C ALA A 23 4.55 -21.65 -5.29
N THR A 24 3.69 -20.85 -4.64
CA THR A 24 2.48 -21.34 -3.96
C THR A 24 1.50 -21.95 -4.95
N ILE A 25 1.23 -21.27 -6.07
CA ILE A 25 0.37 -21.77 -7.15
C ILE A 25 0.93 -23.05 -7.76
N ALA A 26 2.24 -23.07 -8.06
CA ALA A 26 2.90 -24.28 -8.56
C ALA A 26 2.75 -25.46 -7.60
N GLY A 27 2.87 -25.21 -6.29
CA GLY A 27 2.60 -26.20 -5.25
C GLY A 27 1.16 -26.72 -5.25
N ASN A 28 0.17 -25.83 -5.42
CA ASN A 28 -1.24 -26.24 -5.54
C ASN A 28 -1.46 -27.12 -6.77
N VAL A 29 -0.90 -26.73 -7.93
CA VAL A 29 -1.00 -27.50 -9.18
C VAL A 29 -0.37 -28.88 -9.03
N ALA A 30 0.82 -28.96 -8.44
CA ALA A 30 1.51 -30.22 -8.19
C ALA A 30 0.72 -31.17 -7.28
N ASN A 31 -0.11 -30.64 -6.38
CA ASN A 31 -0.90 -31.41 -5.43
C ASN A 31 -2.40 -31.47 -5.79
N ALA A 32 -2.79 -31.08 -7.00
CA ALA A 32 -4.20 -30.94 -7.39
C ALA A 32 -5.00 -32.24 -7.24
N ASN A 33 -4.35 -33.40 -7.41
CA ASN A 33 -4.98 -34.72 -7.33
C ASN A 33 -4.69 -35.45 -6.01
N THR A 34 -4.06 -34.81 -5.04
CA THR A 34 -3.75 -35.42 -3.75
C THR A 34 -5.00 -35.39 -2.84
N PRO A 35 -5.57 -36.54 -2.44
CA PRO A 35 -6.74 -36.57 -1.57
C PRO A 35 -6.49 -35.81 -0.26
N GLY A 36 -7.42 -34.94 0.12
CA GLY A 36 -7.33 -34.15 1.36
C GLY A 36 -6.38 -32.93 1.29
N TYR A 37 -5.74 -32.66 0.15
CA TYR A 37 -4.93 -31.46 -0.01
C TYR A 37 -5.79 -30.19 -0.04
N LYS A 38 -5.36 -29.15 0.69
CA LYS A 38 -6.01 -27.84 0.72
C LYS A 38 -5.12 -26.82 0.02
N ALA A 39 -5.65 -26.19 -1.03
CA ALA A 39 -4.97 -25.12 -1.74
C ALA A 39 -4.65 -23.95 -0.81
N ARG A 40 -3.52 -23.30 -1.06
CA ARG A 40 -3.02 -22.14 -0.31
C ARG A 40 -2.88 -20.94 -1.23
N ASP A 41 -2.89 -19.74 -0.67
CA ASP A 41 -2.58 -18.50 -1.38
C ASP A 41 -1.81 -17.55 -0.47
N VAL A 42 -1.23 -16.51 -1.05
CA VAL A 42 -0.46 -15.47 -0.36
C VAL A 42 -1.35 -14.25 -0.14
N MET A 43 -1.19 -13.57 1.00
CA MET A 43 -1.90 -12.32 1.29
C MET A 43 -1.65 -11.28 0.19
N PRO A 44 -2.68 -10.55 -0.31
CA PRO A 44 -2.48 -9.59 -1.39
C PRO A 44 -1.45 -8.51 -1.05
N PHE A 45 -0.56 -8.21 -2.00
CA PHE A 45 0.51 -7.22 -1.82
C PHE A 45 0.01 -5.87 -1.31
N ALA A 46 -1.12 -5.39 -1.84
CA ALA A 46 -1.72 -4.12 -1.40
C ALA A 46 -2.09 -4.11 0.09
N GLN A 47 -2.50 -5.25 0.67
CA GLN A 47 -2.82 -5.34 2.10
C GLN A 47 -1.55 -5.32 2.96
N VAL A 48 -0.46 -5.92 2.47
CA VAL A 48 0.85 -5.87 3.15
C VAL A 48 1.40 -4.44 3.09
N LEU A 49 1.29 -3.78 1.94
CA LEU A 49 1.71 -2.39 1.75
C LEU A 49 0.87 -1.41 2.58
N ALA A 50 -0.43 -1.64 2.72
CA ALA A 50 -1.29 -0.83 3.58
C ALA A 50 -0.92 -0.96 5.06
N ARG A 51 -0.44 -2.14 5.48
CA ARG A 51 0.05 -2.39 6.86
C ARG A 51 1.41 -1.76 7.13
N THR A 52 2.23 -1.52 6.10
CA THR A 52 3.55 -0.91 6.29
C THR A 52 3.53 0.55 6.73
N GLY A 53 2.35 1.18 6.89
CA GLY A 53 2.20 2.51 7.48
C GLY A 53 3.01 3.57 6.73
N LEU A 54 2.39 4.22 5.74
CA LEU A 54 2.98 5.43 5.17
C LEU A 54 2.78 6.57 6.17
N ASP A 55 3.51 6.53 7.28
CA ASP A 55 3.59 7.67 8.19
C ASP A 55 4.27 8.81 7.45
N MET A 56 3.61 9.98 7.46
CA MET A 56 4.17 11.19 6.88
C MET A 56 5.46 11.53 7.63
N ALA A 57 6.60 11.32 6.97
CA ALA A 57 7.89 11.72 7.51
C ALA A 57 7.96 13.26 7.52
N SER A 58 7.84 13.84 8.71
CA SER A 58 8.02 15.28 8.89
C SER A 58 9.50 15.64 8.73
N THR A 59 9.82 16.55 7.82
CA THR A 59 11.19 17.06 7.70
C THR A 59 11.55 18.04 8.82
N ALA A 60 10.56 18.68 9.45
CA ALA A 60 10.70 19.53 10.64
C ALA A 60 9.33 19.74 11.31
N THR A 61 9.31 19.97 12.63
CA THR A 61 8.08 20.12 13.42
C THR A 61 7.15 21.22 12.91
N SER A 62 7.69 22.28 12.30
CA SER A 62 6.95 23.37 11.66
C SER A 62 6.33 23.03 10.30
N HIS A 63 6.70 21.92 9.66
CA HIS A 63 6.11 21.49 8.39
C HIS A 63 4.75 20.79 8.56
N LEU A 64 4.52 20.14 9.71
CA LEU A 64 3.24 19.49 10.04
C LEU A 64 2.48 20.22 11.17
N GLY A 65 3.15 21.10 11.90
CA GLY A 65 2.58 21.85 13.00
C GLY A 65 2.36 23.32 12.65
N THR A 66 1.17 23.67 12.18
CA THR A 66 0.56 24.95 12.56
C THR A 66 -0.91 24.72 12.88
N GLN A 67 -1.21 24.50 14.17
CA GLN A 67 -2.51 24.91 14.69
C GLN A 67 -2.46 26.43 14.76
N GLY A 68 -3.02 27.14 13.78
CA GLY A 68 -3.13 28.60 13.96
C GLY A 68 -3.48 29.51 12.79
N THR A 69 -3.62 29.04 11.55
CA THR A 69 -4.08 29.93 10.45
C THR A 69 -4.90 29.19 9.40
N GLY A 70 -5.94 28.48 9.84
CA GLY A 70 -7.02 28.11 8.92
C GLY A 70 -7.68 29.39 8.43
N ILE A 71 -7.50 29.73 7.15
CA ILE A 71 -8.31 30.76 6.49
C ILE A 71 -9.76 30.25 6.59
N PRO A 72 -10.69 30.99 7.23
CA PRO A 72 -12.07 30.54 7.31
C PRO A 72 -12.62 30.41 5.88
N VAL A 73 -12.93 29.18 5.50
CA VAL A 73 -13.64 28.91 4.24
C VAL A 73 -15.01 29.53 4.39
N ARG A 74 -15.26 30.59 3.62
CA ARG A 74 -16.56 31.29 3.64
C ARG A 74 -17.57 30.38 2.96
N GLU A 75 -18.56 29.90 3.70
CA GLU A 75 -19.71 29.18 3.12
C GLU A 75 -20.42 30.11 2.12
N ALA A 76 -20.45 29.69 0.86
CA ALA A 76 -21.22 30.36 -0.17
C ALA A 76 -22.71 30.01 0.06
N LYS A 77 -23.51 31.01 0.46
CA LYS A 77 -24.96 30.86 0.51
C LYS A 77 -25.49 30.56 -0.90
N PRO A 78 -26.43 29.62 -1.07
CA PRO A 78 -27.08 29.41 -2.36
C PRO A 78 -27.85 30.68 -2.72
N THR A 79 -27.53 31.26 -3.88
CA THR A 79 -28.36 32.29 -4.50
C THR A 79 -29.64 31.63 -4.97
N GLU A 80 -30.72 31.85 -4.23
CA GLU A 80 -32.08 31.47 -4.60
C GLU A 80 -32.47 32.27 -5.85
N THR A 81 -32.91 31.57 -6.90
CA THR A 81 -33.52 32.14 -8.12
C THR A 81 -34.83 31.42 -8.37
#